data_AF-A0A2I0VEW6-F1
#
_entry.id   AF-A0A2I0VEW6-F1
#
_cell.length_a   1.000
_cell.length_b   1.000
_cell.length_c   1.000
_cell.angle_alpha   90.00
_cell.angle_beta   90.00
_cell.angle_gamma   90.00
#
_symmetry.space_group_name_H-M   'P 1'
#
loop_
_entity.id
_entity.type
_entity.pdbx_description
1 polymer ?
#
loop_
_entity_poly.entity_id
_entity_poly.type
_entity_poly.pdbx_seq_one_letter_code
_entity_poly.pdbx_strand_id
1 'polypeptide(L)'
;MSGIKYKSPKVRSFCYLQVSEGQFLLAAMLFAGYNLYSLEEYKHCGKSWREWWNNQRMQRITAITAFLLGFLSVVFKLLGISETVFEVTRKDQVDVPAHAEPGRFTFDGSPMFITGTMLVLVQITAIGVALVSWAGGAVGPETNGPGVAEMVCSGWVLITFWPFVRGLFGKGSYGIPWSVVIKAGVLAVLFLQLCKS
;
A
#
# COMPACT_ATOMS: atom_id res chain seq x y z
N MET A 1 -11.40 17.51 61.79
CA MET A 1 -11.87 17.63 60.39
C MET A 1 -10.86 16.95 59.48
N SER A 2 -11.11 15.69 59.15
CA SER A 2 -10.27 14.89 58.24
C SER A 2 -10.85 15.01 56.83
N GLY A 3 -10.10 15.65 55.92
CA GLY A 3 -10.52 15.88 54.54
C GLY A 3 -10.41 14.60 53.71
N ILE A 4 -11.54 14.09 53.24
CA ILE A 4 -11.62 12.97 52.31
C ILE A 4 -11.11 13.46 50.94
N LYS A 5 -9.92 13.01 50.52
CA LYS A 5 -9.41 13.20 49.15
C LYS A 5 -10.22 12.33 48.19
N TYR A 6 -11.13 12.94 47.43
CA TYR A 6 -11.76 12.30 46.28
C TYR A 6 -10.73 12.09 45.16
N LYS A 7 -10.43 10.82 44.86
CA LYS A 7 -9.62 10.42 43.70
C LYS A 7 -10.51 10.46 42.46
N SER A 8 -10.34 11.52 41.67
CA SER A 8 -11.09 11.72 40.43
C SER A 8 -10.89 10.53 39.47
N PRO A 9 -11.96 9.95 38.89
CA PRO A 9 -11.83 8.86 37.94
C PRO A 9 -11.19 9.39 36.65
N LYS A 10 -10.08 8.77 36.24
CA LYS A 10 -9.49 8.96 34.92
C LYS A 10 -10.51 8.52 33.87
N VAL A 11 -11.19 9.47 33.28
CA VAL A 11 -12.00 9.30 32.07
C VAL A 11 -11.01 8.92 30.96
N ARG A 12 -10.86 7.61 30.71
CA ARG A 12 -10.13 7.11 29.54
C ARG A 12 -11.01 7.37 28.33
N SER A 13 -10.70 8.46 27.64
CA SER A 13 -11.29 8.79 26.35
C SER A 13 -11.05 7.65 25.36
N PHE A 14 -12.13 7.32 24.67
CA PHE A 14 -12.25 6.43 23.53
C PHE A 14 -11.30 6.87 22.39
N CYS A 15 -10.90 5.92 21.53
CA CYS A 15 -10.25 6.13 20.22
C CYS A 15 -8.74 6.38 20.12
N TYR A 16 -7.91 5.66 20.88
CA TYR A 16 -6.67 5.12 20.31
C TYR A 16 -6.49 3.70 20.85
N LEU A 17 -6.70 2.69 20.00
CA LEU A 17 -6.16 1.36 20.27
C LEU A 17 -4.64 1.55 20.37
N GLN A 18 -4.12 1.67 21.60
CA GLN A 18 -2.75 1.24 21.85
C GLN A 18 -2.73 -0.20 21.36
N VAL A 19 -2.08 -0.44 20.21
CA VAL A 19 -1.88 -1.78 19.70
C VAL A 19 -1.11 -2.52 20.77
N SER A 20 -1.82 -3.28 21.58
CA SER A 20 -1.24 -4.20 22.54
C SER A 20 -0.38 -5.14 21.72
N GLU A 21 0.88 -5.34 22.12
CA GLU A 21 1.82 -6.23 21.43
C GLU A 21 1.16 -7.58 21.05
N GLY A 22 0.23 -8.06 21.88
CA GLY A 22 -0.56 -9.27 21.61
C GLY A 22 -1.49 -9.22 20.39
N GLN A 23 -2.09 -8.08 20.05
CA GLN A 23 -2.97 -7.96 18.88
C GLN A 23 -2.19 -7.98 17.57
N PHE A 24 -1.04 -7.31 17.54
CA PHE A 24 -0.13 -7.37 16.40
C PHE A 24 0.40 -8.79 16.20
N LEU A 25 0.79 -9.46 17.29
CA LEU A 25 1.21 -10.86 17.25
C LEU A 25 0.10 -11.79 16.78
N LEU A 26 -1.14 -11.60 17.22
CA LEU A 26 -2.29 -12.36 16.75
C LEU A 26 -2.49 -12.20 15.25
N ALA A 27 -2.47 -10.96 14.75
CA ALA A 27 -2.59 -10.68 13.32
C ALA A 27 -1.44 -11.29 12.52
N ALA A 28 -0.21 -11.19 13.01
CA ALA A 28 0.97 -11.78 12.38
C ALA A 28 0.89 -13.32 12.33
N MET A 29 0.44 -13.97 13.41
CA MET A 29 0.25 -15.42 13.45
C MET A 29 -0.84 -15.89 12.49
N LEU A 30 -2.00 -15.23 12.45
CA LEU A 30 -3.07 -15.53 11.51
C LEU A 30 -2.61 -15.36 10.06
N PHE A 31 -1.88 -14.29 9.79
CA PHE A 31 -1.28 -14.04 8.49
C PHE A 31 -0.30 -15.15 8.11
N ALA A 32 0.64 -15.51 8.98
CA ALA A 32 1.61 -16.56 8.72
C ALA A 32 0.92 -17.92 8.49
N GLY A 33 -0.06 -18.28 9.34
CA GLY A 33 -0.83 -19.50 9.23
C GLY A 33 -1.58 -19.61 7.89
N TYR A 34 -2.25 -18.54 7.47
CA TYR A 34 -2.94 -18.51 6.17
C TYR A 34 -1.97 -18.68 4.99
N ASN A 35 -0.81 -18.01 5.01
CA ASN A 35 0.17 -18.13 3.93
C ASN A 35 0.79 -19.53 3.87
N LEU A 36 1.07 -20.15 5.04
CA LEU A 36 1.56 -21.53 5.11
C LEU A 36 0.52 -22.52 4.60
N TYR A 37 -0.73 -22.40 5.03
CA TYR A 37 -1.83 -23.24 4.55
C TYR A 37 -1.98 -23.15 3.02
N SER A 38 -2.02 -21.93 2.48
CA SER A 38 -2.12 -21.69 1.04
C SER A 38 -0.92 -22.27 0.27
N LEU A 39 0.28 -22.23 0.86
CA LEU A 39 1.47 -22.83 0.25
C LEU A 39 1.39 -24.35 0.21
N GLU A 40 0.95 -24.98 1.30
CA GLU A 40 0.74 -26.43 1.37
C GLU A 40 -0.32 -26.89 0.35
N GLU A 41 -1.42 -26.17 0.20
CA GLU A 41 -2.43 -26.46 -0.82
C GLU A 41 -1.83 -26.41 -2.24
N TYR A 42 -1.01 -25.39 -2.53
CA TYR A 42 -0.32 -25.29 -3.82
C TYR A 42 0.62 -26.47 -4.08
N LYS A 43 1.37 -26.91 -3.06
CA LYS A 43 2.23 -28.10 -3.15
C LYS A 43 1.40 -29.37 -3.39
N HIS A 44 0.28 -29.54 -2.69
CA HIS A 44 -0.63 -30.66 -2.88
C HIS A 44 -1.24 -30.69 -4.29
N CYS A 45 -1.48 -29.53 -4.90
CA CYS A 45 -1.90 -29.42 -6.29
C CYS A 45 -0.77 -29.59 -7.32
N GLY A 46 0.47 -29.91 -6.89
CA GLY A 46 1.63 -30.05 -7.77
C GLY A 46 2.13 -28.74 -8.39
N LYS A 47 1.74 -27.59 -7.83
CA LYS A 47 2.15 -26.26 -8.31
C LYS A 47 3.46 -25.82 -7.65
N SER A 48 4.22 -25.01 -8.38
CA SER A 48 5.49 -24.50 -7.90
C SER A 48 5.33 -23.36 -6.88
N TRP A 49 6.35 -23.19 -6.02
CA TRP A 49 6.39 -22.05 -5.09
C TRP A 49 6.39 -20.69 -5.81
N ARG A 50 6.93 -20.64 -7.04
CA ARG A 50 6.97 -19.42 -7.86
C ARG A 50 5.57 -19.02 -8.31
N GLU A 51 4.74 -19.99 -8.69
CA GLU A 51 3.35 -19.76 -9.07
C GLU A 51 2.51 -19.33 -7.87
N TRP A 52 2.70 -19.95 -6.70
CA TRP A 52 2.08 -19.52 -5.45
C TRP A 52 2.40 -18.06 -5.14
N TRP A 53 3.68 -17.70 -5.18
CA TRP A 53 4.13 -16.34 -4.91
C TRP A 53 3.62 -15.35 -5.95
N ASN A 54 3.55 -15.75 -7.22
CA ASN A 54 2.99 -14.92 -8.28
C ASN A 54 1.50 -14.65 -8.07
N ASN A 55 0.74 -15.70 -7.71
CA ASN A 55 -0.67 -15.58 -7.39
C ASN A 55 -0.92 -14.69 -6.16
N GLN A 56 -0.15 -14.88 -5.09
CA GLN A 56 -0.25 -14.06 -3.87
C GLN A 56 -0.03 -12.57 -4.16
N ARG A 57 0.96 -12.23 -5.00
CA ARG A 57 1.19 -10.85 -5.43
C ARG A 57 0.02 -10.32 -6.24
N MET A 58 -0.46 -11.08 -7.21
CA MET A 58 -1.54 -10.61 -8.08
C MET A 58 -2.83 -10.37 -7.31
N GLN A 59 -3.21 -11.29 -6.41
CA GLN A 59 -4.38 -11.12 -5.55
C GLN A 59 -4.32 -9.83 -4.73
N ARG A 60 -3.16 -9.54 -4.12
CA ARG A 60 -2.96 -8.33 -3.31
C ARG A 60 -2.96 -7.06 -4.15
N ILE A 61 -2.27 -7.06 -5.30
CA ILE A 61 -2.23 -5.91 -6.21
C ILE A 61 -3.65 -5.57 -6.67
N THR A 62 -4.42 -6.54 -7.15
CA THR A 62 -5.79 -6.31 -7.62
C THR A 62 -6.68 -5.82 -6.49
N ALA A 63 -6.63 -6.45 -5.31
CA ALA A 63 -7.47 -6.06 -4.18
C ALA A 63 -7.18 -4.62 -3.71
N ILE A 64 -5.90 -4.27 -3.55
CA ILE A 64 -5.50 -2.95 -3.05
C ILE A 64 -5.75 -1.87 -4.09
N THR A 65 -5.43 -2.11 -5.36
CA THR A 65 -5.70 -1.11 -6.43
C THR A 65 -7.19 -0.87 -6.61
N ALA A 66 -8.02 -1.92 -6.55
CA ALA A 66 -9.48 -1.79 -6.58
C ALA A 66 -10.00 -1.00 -5.38
N PHE A 67 -9.50 -1.29 -4.18
CA PHE A 67 -9.87 -0.56 -2.96
C PHE A 67 -9.46 0.92 -3.05
N LEU A 68 -8.23 1.23 -3.46
CA LEU A 68 -7.74 2.60 -3.62
C LEU A 68 -8.53 3.37 -4.68
N LEU A 69 -8.83 2.74 -5.81
CA LEU A 69 -9.69 3.35 -6.84
C LEU A 69 -11.09 3.67 -6.29
N GLY A 70 -11.68 2.74 -5.54
CA GLY A 70 -12.97 2.97 -4.86
C GLY A 70 -12.90 4.11 -3.86
N PHE A 71 -11.86 4.14 -3.03
CA PHE A 71 -11.64 5.20 -2.04
C PHE A 71 -11.48 6.58 -2.71
N LEU A 72 -10.63 6.69 -3.73
CA LEU A 72 -10.42 7.92 -4.48
C LEU A 72 -11.70 8.41 -5.16
N SER A 73 -12.51 7.49 -5.68
CA SER A 73 -13.82 7.80 -6.25
C SER A 73 -14.74 8.46 -5.22
N VAL A 74 -14.79 7.95 -3.99
CA VAL A 74 -15.56 8.56 -2.91
C VAL A 74 -15.01 9.93 -2.53
N VAL A 75 -13.68 10.08 -2.40
CA VAL A 75 -13.04 11.37 -2.09
C VAL A 75 -13.35 12.42 -3.16
N PHE A 76 -13.24 12.08 -4.44
CA PHE A 76 -13.56 13.01 -5.53
C PHE A 76 -15.03 13.40 -5.56
N LYS A 77 -15.95 12.50 -5.18
CA LYS A 77 -17.36 12.84 -4.99
C LYS A 77 -17.56 13.82 -3.84
N LEU A 78 -16.90 13.59 -2.70
CA LEU A 78 -17.00 14.48 -1.53
C LEU A 78 -16.45 15.88 -1.79
N LEU A 79 -15.38 15.99 -2.58
CA LEU A 79 -14.79 17.29 -2.95
C LEU A 79 -15.59 18.05 -4.01
N GLY A 80 -16.72 17.50 -4.50
CA GLY A 80 -17.52 18.12 -5.56
C GLY A 80 -16.82 18.17 -6.92
N ILE A 81 -15.73 17.43 -7.08
CA ILE A 81 -14.92 17.39 -8.32
C ILE A 81 -15.52 16.41 -9.33
N SER A 82 -16.40 15.49 -8.89
CA SER A 82 -16.86 14.37 -9.72
C SER A 82 -18.39 14.32 -9.94
N GLU A 83 -18.81 14.83 -11.10
CA GLU A 83 -19.74 14.18 -12.06
C GLU A 83 -18.94 13.24 -13.00
N THR A 84 -17.71 12.87 -12.64
CA THR A 84 -16.89 11.96 -13.46
C THR A 84 -17.35 10.54 -13.16
N VAL A 85 -18.47 10.17 -13.79
CA VAL A 85 -18.78 8.80 -14.21
C VAL A 85 -17.45 8.11 -14.49
N PHE A 86 -17.14 7.09 -13.70
CA PHE A 86 -16.10 6.12 -14.00
C PHE A 86 -16.23 5.83 -15.50
N GLU A 87 -15.37 6.39 -16.34
CA GLU A 87 -15.41 6.09 -17.76
C GLU A 87 -15.09 4.60 -17.81
N VAL A 88 -16.15 3.83 -18.02
CA VAL A 88 -16.17 2.38 -18.05
C VAL A 88 -14.93 1.95 -18.80
N THR A 89 -14.09 1.16 -18.14
CA THR A 89 -12.84 0.60 -18.65
C THR A 89 -13.03 0.31 -20.12
N ARG A 90 -12.55 1.20 -20.99
CA ARG A 90 -12.67 0.97 -22.42
C ARG A 90 -11.74 -0.20 -22.64
N LYS A 91 -12.33 -1.35 -22.96
CA LYS A 91 -11.62 -2.61 -23.22
C LYS A 91 -10.95 -2.45 -24.59
N ASP A 92 -10.03 -1.50 -24.67
CA ASP A 92 -9.17 -1.31 -25.80
C ASP A 92 -8.27 -2.53 -25.74
N GLN A 93 -8.43 -3.43 -26.71
CA GLN A 93 -7.57 -4.58 -26.86
C GLN A 93 -6.15 -4.04 -27.07
N VAL A 94 -5.38 -3.97 -25.99
CA VAL A 94 -3.95 -3.70 -26.08
C VAL A 94 -3.36 -4.92 -26.74
N ASP A 95 -2.91 -4.75 -27.99
CA ASP A 95 -2.11 -5.72 -28.72
C ASP A 95 -1.02 -6.22 -27.78
N VAL A 96 -1.09 -7.51 -27.42
CA VAL A 96 -0.02 -8.14 -26.64
C VAL A 96 1.19 -8.12 -27.56
N PRO A 97 2.26 -7.35 -27.26
CA PRO A 97 3.40 -7.31 -28.15
C PRO A 97 3.94 -8.73 -28.30
N ALA A 98 4.20 -9.15 -29.53
CA ALA A 98 4.64 -10.51 -29.91
C ALA A 98 5.96 -10.96 -29.21
N HIS A 99 6.55 -10.10 -28.38
CA HIS A 99 7.77 -10.31 -27.60
C HIS A 99 7.56 -10.17 -26.08
N ALA A 100 6.32 -10.27 -25.58
CA ALA A 100 6.05 -10.23 -24.15
C ALA A 100 6.76 -11.42 -23.45
N GLU A 101 7.83 -11.13 -22.73
CA GLU A 101 8.55 -12.15 -21.96
C GLU A 101 7.64 -12.71 -20.85
N PRO A 102 7.50 -14.04 -20.74
CA PRO A 102 6.67 -14.66 -19.71
C PRO A 102 7.20 -14.29 -18.31
N GLY A 103 6.37 -13.60 -17.53
CA GLY A 103 6.67 -13.21 -16.15
C GLY A 103 7.01 -11.72 -15.94
N ARG A 104 6.96 -10.89 -16.98
CA ARG A 104 7.18 -9.45 -16.89
C ARG A 104 5.86 -8.68 -17.01
N PHE A 105 5.65 -7.70 -16.13
CA PHE A 105 4.42 -6.90 -16.12
C PHE A 105 4.51 -5.82 -17.19
N THR A 106 3.49 -5.73 -18.05
CA THR A 106 3.32 -4.64 -19.01
C THR A 106 2.43 -3.57 -18.39
N PHE A 107 2.82 -2.31 -18.56
CA PHE A 107 2.14 -1.16 -17.97
C PHE A 107 1.39 -0.40 -19.05
N ASP A 108 0.11 -0.10 -18.80
CA ASP A 108 -0.70 0.76 -19.67
C ASP A 108 -1.15 2.03 -18.93
N GLY A 109 -1.96 2.86 -19.58
CA GLY A 109 -2.50 4.11 -19.03
C GLY A 109 -3.68 3.95 -18.05
N SER A 110 -4.02 2.73 -17.63
CA SER A 110 -5.19 2.41 -16.83
C SER A 110 -5.10 3.02 -15.42
N PRO A 111 -6.25 3.43 -14.83
CA PRO A 111 -6.33 3.89 -13.45
C PRO A 111 -5.75 2.92 -12.41
N MET A 112 -5.76 1.60 -12.69
CA MET A 112 -5.13 0.60 -11.80
C MET A 112 -3.62 0.80 -11.71
N PHE A 113 -2.97 1.23 -12.80
CA PHE A 113 -1.54 1.52 -12.77
C PHE A 113 -1.25 2.82 -12.01
N ILE A 114 -2.09 3.85 -12.18
CA ILE A 114 -1.96 5.11 -11.44
C ILE A 114 -2.04 4.86 -9.94
N THR A 115 -3.03 4.08 -9.48
CA THR A 115 -3.21 3.78 -8.05
C THR A 115 -2.14 2.85 -7.49
N GLY A 116 -1.71 1.84 -8.25
CA GLY A 116 -0.57 0.99 -7.87
C GLY A 116 0.74 1.77 -7.75
N THR A 117 1.03 2.67 -8.70
CA THR A 117 2.20 3.55 -8.65
C THR A 117 2.12 4.55 -7.51
N MET A 118 0.95 5.15 -7.26
CA MET A 118 0.72 6.06 -6.13
C MET A 118 1.07 5.38 -4.81
N LEU A 119 0.57 4.16 -4.59
CA LEU A 119 0.87 3.39 -3.38
C LEU A 119 2.37 3.16 -3.22
N VAL A 120 3.06 2.73 -4.28
CA VAL A 120 4.52 2.54 -4.25
C VAL A 120 5.27 3.82 -3.91
N LEU A 121 4.88 4.96 -4.49
CA LEU A 121 5.49 6.26 -4.20
C LEU A 121 5.29 6.67 -2.73
N VAL A 122 4.10 6.46 -2.18
CA VAL A 122 3.80 6.73 -0.76
C VAL A 122 4.66 5.84 0.14
N GLN A 123 4.77 4.54 -0.13
CA GLN A 123 5.57 3.62 0.67
C GLN A 123 7.08 3.90 0.58
N ILE A 124 7.59 4.27 -0.60
CA ILE A 124 8.99 4.72 -0.75
C ILE A 124 9.23 5.99 0.05
N THR A 125 8.31 6.95 0.00
CA THR A 125 8.40 8.20 0.77
C THR A 125 8.39 7.92 2.27
N ALA A 126 7.51 7.04 2.75
CA ALA A 126 7.44 6.64 4.15
C ALA A 126 8.76 6.03 4.65
N ILE A 127 9.36 5.11 3.87
CA ILE A 127 10.67 4.53 4.20
C ILE A 127 11.77 5.60 4.16
N GLY A 128 11.76 6.49 3.16
CA GLY A 128 12.73 7.59 3.06
C GLY A 128 12.69 8.51 4.29
N VAL A 129 11.49 8.91 4.72
CA VAL A 129 11.29 9.71 5.94
C VAL A 129 11.77 8.95 7.18
N ALA A 130 11.45 7.66 7.29
CA ALA A 130 11.89 6.82 8.40
C ALA A 130 13.43 6.74 8.49
N LEU A 131 14.10 6.55 7.36
CA LEU A 131 15.56 6.49 7.29
C LEU A 131 16.20 7.83 7.66
N VAL A 132 15.65 8.95 7.19
CA VAL A 132 16.15 10.29 7.56
C VAL A 132 15.99 10.54 9.06
N SER A 133 14.85 10.14 9.64
CA SER A 133 14.61 10.24 11.08
C SER A 133 15.61 9.40 11.89
N TRP A 134 15.87 8.16 11.49
CA TRP A 134 16.85 7.28 12.16
C TRP A 134 18.30 7.74 12.00
N ALA A 135 18.62 8.43 10.89
CA ALA A 135 19.94 9.01 10.66
C ALA A 135 20.19 10.29 11.48
N GLY A 136 19.26 10.67 12.37
CA GLY A 136 19.36 11.89 13.20
C GLY A 136 18.86 13.16 12.51
N GLY A 137 18.21 13.03 11.35
CA GLY A 137 17.52 14.14 10.71
C GLY A 137 16.25 14.50 11.47
N ALA A 138 16.13 15.77 11.89
CA ALA A 138 14.90 16.26 12.51
C ALA A 138 13.77 16.32 11.47
N VAL A 139 12.87 15.35 11.52
CA VAL A 139 11.64 15.33 10.70
C VAL A 139 10.44 15.34 11.65
N GLY A 140 10.05 16.54 12.11
CA GLY A 140 8.87 16.75 12.94
C GLY A 140 9.11 16.76 14.46
N PRO A 141 8.09 17.17 15.25
CA PRO A 141 8.26 17.44 16.67
C PRO A 141 8.29 16.14 17.50
N GLU A 142 9.41 15.91 18.18
CA GLU A 142 9.57 15.20 19.46
C GLU A 142 8.87 13.83 19.66
N THR A 143 8.58 13.07 18.60
CA THR A 143 8.08 11.69 18.74
C THR A 143 9.13 10.71 18.27
N ASN A 144 9.40 9.67 19.07
CA ASN A 144 10.19 8.50 18.66
C ASN A 144 9.87 8.18 17.20
N GLY A 145 10.90 8.17 16.34
CA GLY A 145 10.74 7.96 14.90
C GLY A 145 9.96 6.68 14.57
N PRO A 146 9.54 6.50 13.31
CA PRO A 146 8.73 5.36 12.90
C PRO A 146 9.34 4.04 13.37
N GLY A 147 8.47 3.17 13.90
CA GLY A 147 8.87 1.93 14.55
C GLY A 147 9.36 0.89 13.54
N VAL A 148 10.18 -0.06 14.00
CA VAL A 148 10.69 -1.17 13.16
C VAL A 148 9.53 -1.93 12.48
N ALA A 149 8.41 -2.12 13.17
CA ALA A 149 7.23 -2.78 12.62
C ALA A 149 6.63 -2.05 11.40
N GLU A 150 6.62 -0.72 11.40
CA GLU A 150 6.08 0.10 10.30
C GLU A 150 6.97 -0.01 9.06
N MET A 151 8.30 -0.06 9.27
CA MET A 151 9.25 -0.30 8.19
C MET A 151 9.13 -1.71 7.62
N VAL A 152 8.99 -2.74 8.47
CA VAL A 152 8.76 -4.11 8.01
C VAL A 152 7.46 -4.22 7.21
N CYS A 153 6.39 -3.57 7.67
CA CYS A 153 5.12 -3.53 6.96
C CYS A 153 5.25 -2.84 5.60
N SER A 154 5.90 -1.66 5.57
CA SER A 154 6.12 -0.89 4.34
C SER A 154 6.99 -1.65 3.34
N GLY A 155 8.06 -2.29 3.82
CA GLY A 155 8.91 -3.17 3.02
C GLY A 155 8.14 -4.36 2.44
N TRP A 156 7.28 -5.00 3.23
CA TRP A 156 6.44 -6.11 2.76
C TRP A 156 5.49 -5.69 1.63
N VAL A 157 4.89 -4.49 1.73
CA VAL A 157 4.07 -3.93 0.64
C VAL A 157 4.92 -3.72 -0.61
N LEU A 158 6.12 -3.15 -0.50
CA LEU A 158 7.00 -2.95 -1.66
C LEU A 158 7.46 -4.27 -2.29
N ILE A 159 7.71 -5.30 -1.50
CA ILE A 159 8.05 -6.65 -2.00
C ILE A 159 6.84 -7.24 -2.76
N THR A 160 5.63 -7.02 -2.26
CA THR A 160 4.40 -7.46 -2.95
C THR A 160 4.20 -6.71 -4.27
N PHE A 161 4.42 -5.40 -4.25
CA PHE A 161 4.33 -4.49 -5.41
C PHE A 161 5.64 -4.38 -6.20
N TRP A 162 6.54 -5.34 -6.04
CA TRP A 162 7.85 -5.33 -6.71
C TRP A 162 7.79 -5.16 -8.23
N PRO A 163 6.78 -5.71 -8.96
CA PRO A 163 6.60 -5.40 -10.38
C PRO A 163 6.49 -3.91 -10.67
N PHE A 164 5.74 -3.15 -9.86
CA PHE A 164 5.60 -1.71 -9.99
C PHE A 164 6.88 -0.96 -9.64
N VAL A 165 7.59 -1.40 -8.60
CA VAL A 165 8.91 -0.85 -8.25
C VAL A 165 9.88 -1.03 -9.42
N ARG A 166 9.95 -2.24 -10.00
CA ARG A 166 10.76 -2.50 -11.21
C ARG A 166 10.30 -1.69 -12.42
N GLY A 167 8.99 -1.50 -12.58
CA GLY A 167 8.42 -0.67 -13.63
C GLY A 167 8.80 0.80 -13.50
N LEU A 168 8.91 1.33 -12.28
CA LEU A 168 9.29 2.72 -12.03
C LEU A 168 10.71 3.03 -12.50
N PHE A 169 11.62 2.06 -12.35
CA PHE A 169 13.02 2.16 -12.82
C PHE A 169 13.25 1.46 -14.18
N GLY A 170 12.19 0.93 -14.80
CA GLY A 170 12.25 0.24 -16.08
C GLY A 170 12.37 1.21 -17.25
N LYS A 171 13.07 0.81 -18.31
CA LYS A 171 13.17 1.56 -19.57
C LYS A 171 12.35 0.88 -20.67
N GLY A 172 11.83 1.68 -21.61
CA GLY A 172 11.07 1.20 -22.76
C GLY A 172 9.67 0.66 -22.39
N SER A 173 9.16 -0.32 -23.15
CA SER A 173 7.80 -0.87 -23.00
C SER A 173 7.54 -1.62 -21.68
N TYR A 174 8.57 -1.84 -20.87
CA TYR A 174 8.48 -2.46 -19.55
C TYR A 174 8.54 -1.46 -18.39
N GLY A 175 8.76 -0.18 -18.70
CA GLY A 175 8.71 0.92 -17.75
C GLY A 175 7.29 1.46 -17.60
N ILE A 176 6.98 2.01 -16.43
CA ILE A 176 5.73 2.73 -16.21
C ILE A 176 5.79 4.03 -17.03
N PRO A 177 4.79 4.34 -17.88
CA PRO A 177 4.78 5.57 -18.64
C PRO A 177 4.92 6.81 -17.74
N TRP A 178 5.70 7.80 -18.16
CA TRP A 178 5.90 9.05 -17.39
C TRP A 178 4.61 9.80 -17.09
N SER A 179 3.61 9.73 -17.97
CA SER A 179 2.29 10.29 -17.72
C SER A 179 1.61 9.66 -16.48
N VAL A 180 1.77 8.35 -16.29
CA VAL A 180 1.22 7.61 -15.14
C VAL A 180 1.96 7.99 -13.87
N VAL A 181 3.29 8.06 -13.91
CA VAL A 181 4.11 8.43 -12.74
C VAL A 181 3.80 9.85 -12.26
N ILE A 182 3.65 10.81 -13.18
CA ILE A 182 3.29 12.19 -12.83
C ILE A 182 1.90 12.25 -12.19
N LYS A 183 0.88 11.61 -12.81
CA LYS A 183 -0.48 11.58 -12.25
C LYS A 183 -0.51 10.92 -10.86
N ALA A 184 0.18 9.80 -10.71
CA ALA A 184 0.30 9.08 -9.46
C ALA A 184 1.04 9.91 -8.39
N GLY A 185 2.07 10.65 -8.79
CA GLY A 185 2.83 11.55 -7.90
C GLY A 185 1.98 12.69 -7.39
N VAL A 186 1.22 13.37 -8.25
CA VAL A 186 0.27 14.41 -7.83
C VAL A 186 -0.73 13.85 -6.83
N LEU A 187 -1.29 12.67 -7.12
CA LEU A 187 -2.26 12.02 -6.25
C LEU A 187 -1.66 11.61 -4.91
N ALA A 188 -0.42 11.10 -4.90
CA ALA A 188 0.32 10.75 -3.69
C ALA A 188 0.57 11.99 -2.82
N VAL A 189 1.00 13.11 -3.41
CA VAL A 189 1.19 14.36 -2.68
C VAL A 189 -0.12 14.85 -2.09
N LEU A 190 -1.21 14.87 -2.86
CA LEU A 190 -2.53 15.24 -2.35
C LEU A 190 -2.96 14.38 -1.16
N PHE A 191 -2.77 13.06 -1.26
CA PHE A 191 -3.06 12.14 -0.16
C PHE A 191 -2.24 12.43 1.09
N LEU A 192 -0.93 12.66 0.94
CA LEU A 192 -0.06 13.00 2.07
C LEU A 192 -0.43 14.34 2.71
N GLN A 193 -0.87 15.33 1.94
CA GLN A 193 -1.37 16.60 2.48
C GLN A 193 -2.67 16.41 3.25
N LEU A 194 -3.60 15.60 2.73
CA LEU A 194 -4.84 15.24 3.43
C LEU A 194 -4.57 14.52 4.75
N CYS A 195 -3.55 13.65 4.81
CA CYS A 195 -3.17 12.94 6.04
C CYS A 195 -2.45 13.84 7.08
N LYS A 196 -1.93 15.00 6.65
CA LYS A 196 -1.23 15.95 7.54
C LYS A 196 -2.17 17.00 8.14
N SER A 197 -3.30 17.28 7.47
CA SER A 197 -4.31 18.26 7.91
C SER A 197 -5.23 17.69 8.98
#